data_AF-X1W1T5-F1
#
_entry.id   AF-X1W1T5-F1
#
_cell.length_a   1.000
_cell.length_b   1.000
_cell.length_c   1.000
_cell.angle_alpha   90.00
_cell.angle_beta   90.00
_cell.angle_gamma   90.00
#
_symmetry.space_group_name_H-M   'P 1'
#
loop_
_entity.id
_entity.type
_entity.pdbx_description
1 polymer ?
#
loop_
_entity_poly.entity_id
_entity_poly.type
_entity_poly.pdbx_seq_one_letter_code
_entity_poly.pdbx_strand_id
1 'polypeptide(L)'
;AYGQQEKNYKITLKSRSFTPQPGIKQLFWDSLTVQLIRGEKRHVYVQLNKHLTIEERAELEEQGVKLLNYIGSYTWYAVVVDHRALNFSIPDSVRRTPILGTMRWIGEIKPEDRIEPDIIEDRLDKWIKTEDNRERYSVYFFKDVSMETARQIITRLGGEIEGEEILTRGFFVILPPGICDSLMNEDKVKFIDLTPPPDIPD
;
A
#
# COMPACT_ATOMS: atom_id res chain seq x y z
N ALA A 1 -24.47 9.18 28.99
CA ALA A 1 -23.90 7.89 28.55
C ALA A 1 -23.69 7.97 27.05
N TYR A 2 -22.46 8.23 26.60
CA TYR A 2 -22.15 8.19 25.17
C TYR A 2 -22.09 6.71 24.78
N GLY A 3 -23.03 6.29 23.94
CA GLY A 3 -23.07 4.93 23.43
C GLY A 3 -21.73 4.56 22.83
N GLN A 4 -21.19 3.39 23.19
CA GLN A 4 -20.08 2.79 22.47
C GLN A 4 -20.55 2.59 21.03
N GLN A 5 -20.21 3.52 20.14
CA GLN A 5 -20.25 3.25 18.71
C GLN A 5 -19.34 2.04 18.50
N GLU A 6 -19.92 0.91 18.11
CA GLU A 6 -19.14 -0.27 17.74
C GLU A 6 -18.13 0.14 16.66
N LYS A 7 -16.84 -0.05 16.95
CA LYS A 7 -15.78 0.31 16.01
C LYS A 7 -15.94 -0.54 14.76
N ASN A 8 -16.19 0.12 13.64
CA ASN A 8 -16.25 -0.55 12.34
C ASN A 8 -14.83 -0.79 11.83
N TYR A 9 -14.42 -2.06 11.81
CA TYR A 9 -13.12 -2.50 11.31
C TYR A 9 -13.17 -3.03 9.86
N LYS A 10 -14.29 -2.84 9.15
CA LYS A 10 -14.42 -3.23 7.74
C LYS A 10 -13.52 -2.35 6.88
N ILE A 11 -12.60 -2.98 6.17
CA ILE A 11 -11.74 -2.35 5.16
C ILE A 11 -12.46 -2.45 3.82
N THR A 12 -12.53 -1.31 3.12
CA THR A 12 -13.08 -1.22 1.76
C THR A 12 -11.97 -0.73 0.85
N LEU A 13 -11.50 -1.62 -0.03
CA LEU A 13 -10.59 -1.32 -1.13
C LEU A 13 -11.38 -1.33 -2.45
N LYS A 14 -10.80 -0.81 -3.53
CA LYS A 14 -11.41 -0.90 -4.86
C LYS A 14 -11.64 -2.36 -5.29
N SER A 15 -10.67 -3.24 -5.00
CA SER A 15 -10.71 -4.66 -5.36
C SER A 15 -11.65 -5.52 -4.49
N ARG A 16 -11.83 -5.17 -3.22
CA ARG A 16 -12.57 -6.01 -2.24
C ARG A 16 -12.95 -5.27 -0.97
N SER A 17 -13.88 -5.87 -0.22
CA SER A 17 -14.25 -5.46 1.14
C SER A 17 -14.16 -6.63 2.11
N PHE A 18 -13.58 -6.43 3.28
CA PHE A 18 -13.45 -7.48 4.30
C PHE A 18 -13.21 -6.91 5.70
N THR A 19 -13.44 -7.72 6.74
CA THR A 19 -13.12 -7.38 8.13
C THR A 19 -12.01 -8.30 8.63
N PRO A 20 -10.79 -7.78 8.89
CA PRO A 20 -9.69 -8.62 9.34
C PRO A 20 -9.91 -9.11 10.78
N GLN A 21 -9.54 -10.36 11.04
CA GLN A 21 -9.40 -10.85 12.41
C GLN A 21 -8.16 -10.23 13.06
N PRO A 22 -8.18 -9.89 14.36
CA PRO A 22 -7.00 -9.38 15.05
C PRO A 22 -5.79 -10.31 14.91
N GLY A 23 -4.59 -9.74 14.96
CA GLY A 23 -3.32 -10.44 14.83
C GLY A 23 -2.75 -10.40 13.41
N ILE A 24 -1.93 -11.39 13.09
CA ILE A 24 -1.26 -11.55 11.80
C ILE A 24 -1.39 -13.03 11.39
N LYS A 25 -1.66 -13.29 10.10
CA LYS A 25 -1.73 -14.67 9.62
C LYS A 25 -0.35 -15.32 9.71
N GLN A 26 -0.26 -16.54 10.23
CA GLN A 26 1.01 -17.23 10.49
C GLN A 26 1.93 -17.27 9.26
N LEU A 27 1.43 -17.72 8.10
CA LEU A 27 2.21 -17.78 6.86
C LEU A 27 2.79 -16.41 6.46
N PHE A 28 2.03 -15.34 6.67
CA PHE A 28 2.50 -13.99 6.38
C PHE A 28 3.51 -13.51 7.42
N TRP A 29 3.31 -13.84 8.70
CA TRP A 29 4.27 -13.55 9.77
C TRP A 29 5.62 -14.23 9.52
N ASP A 30 5.62 -15.51 9.14
CA ASP A 30 6.85 -16.26 8.85
C ASP A 30 7.63 -15.61 7.70
N SER A 31 6.95 -15.33 6.57
CA SER A 31 7.57 -14.69 5.40
C SER A 31 8.08 -13.29 5.71
N LEU A 32 7.27 -12.47 6.38
CA LEU A 32 7.61 -11.09 6.71
C LEU A 32 8.79 -11.04 7.68
N THR A 33 8.83 -11.92 8.68
CA THR A 33 9.93 -12.02 9.64
C THR A 33 11.26 -12.31 8.94
N VAL A 34 11.28 -13.27 8.00
CA VAL A 34 12.49 -13.59 7.23
C VAL A 34 12.99 -12.39 6.42
N GLN A 35 12.09 -11.64 5.78
CA GLN A 35 12.44 -10.46 5.00
C GLN A 35 13.01 -9.35 5.89
N LEU A 36 12.36 -9.07 7.02
CA LEU A 36 12.81 -8.05 7.98
C LEU A 36 14.16 -8.40 8.62
N ILE A 37 14.42 -9.67 8.94
CA ILE A 37 15.72 -10.13 9.45
C ILE A 37 16.85 -9.91 8.45
N ARG A 38 16.55 -9.96 7.14
CA ARG A 38 17.51 -9.65 6.06
C ARG A 38 17.75 -8.15 5.87
N GLY A 39 17.10 -7.31 6.68
CA GLY A 39 17.17 -5.85 6.56
C GLY A 39 16.30 -5.30 5.43
N GLU A 40 15.42 -6.12 4.85
CA GLU A 40 14.42 -5.63 3.90
C GLU A 40 13.32 -4.88 4.67
N LYS A 41 12.74 -3.86 4.05
CA LYS A 41 11.52 -3.21 4.54
C LYS A 41 10.34 -3.68 3.69
N ARG A 42 9.14 -3.72 4.27
CA ARG A 42 7.94 -4.19 3.56
C ARG A 42 6.74 -3.30 3.80
N HIS A 43 5.98 -3.06 2.74
CA HIS A 43 4.72 -2.34 2.80
C HIS A 43 3.58 -3.29 3.16
N VAL A 44 2.80 -2.90 4.15
CA VAL A 44 1.73 -3.72 4.73
C VAL A 44 0.51 -2.86 5.05
N TYR A 45 -0.62 -3.51 5.27
CA TYR A 45 -1.73 -2.89 5.97
C TYR A 45 -1.52 -3.01 7.48
N VAL A 46 -1.74 -1.92 8.21
CA VAL A 46 -1.81 -1.91 9.68
C VAL A 46 -3.17 -1.34 10.08
N GLN A 47 -3.94 -2.11 10.84
CA GLN A 47 -5.16 -1.62 11.47
C GLN A 47 -4.94 -1.41 12.96
N LEU A 48 -5.40 -0.28 13.47
CA LEU A 48 -5.20 0.15 14.84
C LEU A 48 -6.49 0.03 15.67
N ASN A 49 -6.35 -0.09 16.97
CA ASN A 49 -7.47 -0.08 17.91
C ASN A 49 -8.00 1.34 18.18
N LYS A 50 -7.23 2.38 17.84
CA LYS A 50 -7.57 3.79 18.02
C LYS A 50 -6.86 4.66 16.99
N HIS A 51 -7.27 5.93 16.89
CA HIS A 51 -6.46 6.92 16.19
C HIS A 51 -5.27 7.30 17.06
N LEU A 52 -4.09 7.33 16.45
CA LEU A 52 -2.86 7.76 17.12
C LEU A 52 -2.65 9.27 16.96
N THR A 53 -2.17 9.90 18.03
CA THR A 53 -1.64 11.27 18.00
C THR A 53 -0.34 11.35 17.20
N ILE A 54 0.22 12.55 17.01
CA ILE A 54 1.49 12.72 16.29
C ILE A 54 2.63 12.04 17.08
N GLU A 55 2.63 12.20 18.40
CA GLU A 55 3.63 11.64 19.31
C GLU A 55 3.55 10.11 19.31
N GLU A 56 2.35 9.55 19.40
CA GLU A 56 2.15 8.10 19.35
C GLU A 56 2.55 7.49 18.00
N ARG A 57 2.39 8.23 16.89
CA ARG A 57 2.89 7.80 15.58
C ARG A 57 4.41 7.80 15.52
N ALA A 58 5.05 8.81 16.11
CA ALA A 58 6.50 8.86 16.20
C ALA A 58 7.03 7.70 17.06
N GLU A 59 6.40 7.44 18.21
CA GLU A 59 6.74 6.31 19.08
C GLU A 59 6.59 4.97 18.33
N LEU A 60 5.51 4.80 17.56
CA LEU A 60 5.31 3.60 16.75
C LEU A 60 6.36 3.46 15.63
N GLU A 61 6.78 4.58 15.03
CA GLU A 61 7.86 4.62 14.02
C GLU A 61 9.21 4.22 14.62
N GLU A 62 9.52 4.64 15.86
CA GLU A 62 10.71 4.20 16.60
C GLU A 62 10.70 2.69 16.87
N GLN A 63 9.52 2.07 16.97
CA GLN A 63 9.37 0.61 17.07
C GLN A 63 9.42 -0.10 15.72
N GLY A 64 9.74 0.62 14.63
CA GLY A 64 9.94 0.04 13.31
C GLY A 64 8.67 -0.07 12.46
N VAL A 65 7.60 0.66 12.79
CA VAL A 65 6.37 0.74 11.98
C VAL A 65 6.04 2.17 11.64
N LYS A 66 6.25 2.56 10.39
CA LYS A 66 5.91 3.91 9.91
C LYS A 66 4.57 3.91 9.18
N LEU A 67 3.60 4.68 9.67
CA LEU A 67 2.31 4.86 9.02
C LEU A 67 2.43 5.88 7.87
N LEU A 68 1.97 5.52 6.67
CA LEU A 68 2.15 6.31 5.45
C LEU A 68 0.85 7.02 5.01
N ASN A 69 -0.21 6.24 4.80
CA ASN A 69 -1.47 6.72 4.26
C ASN A 69 -2.65 6.06 4.97
N TYR A 70 -3.56 6.88 5.50
CA TYR A 70 -4.81 6.38 6.06
C TYR A 70 -5.76 5.95 4.94
N ILE A 71 -6.36 4.77 5.08
CA ILE A 71 -7.30 4.20 4.09
C ILE A 71 -8.71 3.96 4.65
N GLY A 72 -8.99 4.43 5.87
CA GLY A 72 -10.29 4.26 6.52
C GLY A 72 -10.30 3.15 7.58
N SER A 73 -11.34 3.14 8.41
CA SER A 73 -11.58 2.09 9.43
C SER A 73 -10.35 1.76 10.29
N TYR A 74 -9.67 2.81 10.79
CA TYR A 74 -8.43 2.70 11.58
C TYR A 74 -7.25 2.02 10.86
N THR A 75 -7.34 1.88 9.53
CA THR A 75 -6.36 1.16 8.72
C THR A 75 -5.49 2.11 7.94
N TRP A 76 -4.21 1.76 7.86
CA TRP A 76 -3.16 2.52 7.20
C TRP A 76 -2.39 1.60 6.25
N TYR A 77 -1.95 2.15 5.12
CA TYR A 77 -0.71 1.70 4.52
C TYR A 77 0.44 2.08 5.44
N ALA A 78 1.31 1.13 5.72
CA ALA A 78 2.48 1.31 6.56
C ALA A 78 3.69 0.59 5.96
N VAL A 79 4.88 0.97 6.42
CA VAL A 79 6.10 0.22 6.17
C VAL A 79 6.64 -0.31 7.48
N VAL A 80 6.97 -1.60 7.51
CA VAL A 80 7.62 -2.27 8.64
C VAL A 80 9.09 -2.45 8.28
N VAL A 81 9.97 -2.10 9.22
CA VAL A 81 11.43 -2.17 9.07
C VAL A 81 12.09 -3.03 10.15
N ASP A 82 11.40 -3.35 11.24
CA ASP A 82 11.90 -4.21 12.31
C ASP A 82 10.90 -5.33 12.64
N HIS A 83 11.36 -6.59 12.59
CA HIS A 83 10.58 -7.77 12.95
C HIS A 83 10.04 -7.74 14.39
N ARG A 84 10.67 -7.00 15.32
CA ARG A 84 10.20 -6.87 16.71
C ARG A 84 8.83 -6.22 16.79
N ALA A 85 8.48 -5.37 15.82
CA ALA A 85 7.15 -4.77 15.71
C ALA A 85 6.02 -5.81 15.56
N LEU A 86 6.34 -6.99 15.01
CA LEU A 86 5.35 -8.05 14.77
C LEU A 86 4.87 -8.71 16.08
N ASN A 87 5.53 -8.43 17.20
CA ASN A 87 5.18 -8.98 18.52
C ASN A 87 4.05 -8.22 19.23
N PHE A 88 3.28 -7.41 18.52
CA PHE A 88 2.16 -6.62 19.06
C PHE A 88 1.02 -7.46 19.65
N SER A 89 0.96 -8.76 19.34
CA SER A 89 0.00 -9.70 19.93
C SER A 89 0.57 -10.47 21.14
N ILE A 90 1.85 -10.28 21.48
CA ILE A 90 2.52 -10.97 22.60
C ILE A 90 2.43 -10.10 23.86
N PRO A 91 1.76 -10.56 24.94
CA PRO A 91 1.51 -9.74 26.14
C PRO A 91 2.78 -9.14 26.77
N ASP A 92 3.87 -9.92 26.87
CA ASP A 92 5.13 -9.43 27.44
C ASP A 92 5.81 -8.36 26.58
N SER A 93 5.65 -8.43 25.27
CA SER A 93 6.17 -7.42 24.34
C SER A 93 5.36 -6.14 24.43
N VAL A 94 4.02 -6.24 24.49
CA VAL A 94 3.13 -5.08 24.69
C VAL A 94 3.34 -4.43 26.05
N ARG A 95 3.58 -5.21 27.12
CA ARG A 95 3.89 -4.64 28.44
C ARG A 95 5.18 -3.82 28.44
N ARG A 96 6.20 -4.26 27.68
CA ARG A 96 7.48 -3.55 27.55
C ARG A 96 7.40 -2.37 26.60
N THR A 97 6.57 -2.47 25.57
CA THR A 97 6.41 -1.48 24.52
C THR A 97 4.91 -1.24 24.28
N PRO A 98 4.25 -0.41 25.11
CA PRO A 98 2.79 -0.25 25.10
C PRO A 98 2.22 0.22 23.77
N ILE A 99 2.96 1.05 23.01
CA ILE A 99 2.50 1.53 21.70
C ILE A 99 2.20 0.41 20.71
N LEU A 100 2.90 -0.73 20.80
CA LEU A 100 2.62 -1.90 19.94
C LEU A 100 1.21 -2.45 20.20
N GLY A 101 0.71 -2.38 21.43
CA GLY A 101 -0.64 -2.81 21.79
C GLY A 101 -1.75 -1.98 21.14
N THR A 102 -1.42 -0.86 20.50
CA THR A 102 -2.37 -0.10 19.67
C THR A 102 -2.66 -0.77 18.33
N MET A 103 -1.78 -1.66 17.86
CA MET A 103 -1.98 -2.42 16.63
C MET A 103 -2.97 -3.56 16.87
N ARG A 104 -4.00 -3.63 16.03
CA ARG A 104 -5.00 -4.69 16.03
C ARG A 104 -4.63 -5.80 15.06
N TRP A 105 -4.15 -5.43 13.89
CA TRP A 105 -3.94 -6.34 12.78
C TRP A 105 -2.85 -5.84 11.84
N ILE A 106 -2.07 -6.79 11.31
CA ILE A 106 -1.12 -6.57 10.22
C ILE A 106 -1.47 -7.53 9.07
N GLY A 107 -1.57 -6.98 7.86
CA GLY A 107 -1.95 -7.73 6.67
C GLY A 107 -1.08 -7.46 5.46
N GLU A 108 -0.99 -8.47 4.61
CA GLU A 108 -0.37 -8.37 3.30
C GLU A 108 -1.20 -7.48 2.36
N ILE A 109 -0.49 -6.67 1.56
CA ILE A 109 -1.05 -5.98 0.40
C ILE A 109 -0.89 -6.90 -0.81
N LYS A 110 -1.99 -7.47 -1.29
CA LYS A 110 -1.96 -8.41 -2.41
C LYS A 110 -1.75 -7.68 -3.74
N PRO A 111 -1.23 -8.35 -4.78
CA PRO A 111 -1.16 -7.78 -6.14
C PRO A 111 -2.50 -7.20 -6.61
N GLU A 112 -3.59 -7.93 -6.40
CA GLU A 112 -4.95 -7.50 -6.78
C GLU A 112 -5.43 -6.24 -6.02
N ASP A 113 -4.83 -5.90 -4.89
CA ASP A 113 -5.15 -4.68 -4.15
C ASP A 113 -4.45 -3.44 -4.73
N ARG A 114 -3.50 -3.63 -5.67
CA ARG A 114 -2.62 -2.60 -6.24
C ARG A 114 -3.03 -2.18 -7.65
N ILE A 115 -4.18 -2.62 -8.15
CA ILE A 115 -4.61 -2.33 -9.53
C ILE A 115 -6.10 -2.04 -9.60
N GLU A 116 -6.48 -1.17 -10.53
CA GLU A 116 -7.89 -0.94 -10.89
C GLU A 116 -8.51 -2.22 -11.49
N PRO A 117 -9.64 -2.72 -10.95
CA PRO A 117 -10.31 -3.90 -11.46
C PRO A 117 -10.59 -3.90 -12.97
N ASP A 118 -10.93 -2.74 -13.57
CA ASP A 118 -11.19 -2.65 -15.00
C ASP A 118 -9.95 -2.98 -15.87
N ILE A 119 -8.74 -2.82 -15.32
CA ILE A 119 -7.50 -3.22 -15.99
C ILE A 119 -7.37 -4.75 -16.00
N ILE A 120 -7.71 -5.43 -14.90
CA ILE A 120 -7.67 -6.90 -14.83
C ILE A 120 -8.73 -7.50 -15.75
N GLU A 121 -9.90 -6.88 -15.83
CA GLU A 121 -11.04 -7.38 -16.61
C GLU A 121 -10.94 -7.04 -18.13
N ASP A 122 -9.83 -6.44 -18.57
CA ASP A 122 -9.59 -5.90 -19.93
C ASP A 122 -10.76 -5.03 -20.43
N ARG A 123 -11.35 -4.27 -19.51
CA ARG A 123 -12.42 -3.28 -19.80
C ARG A 123 -11.79 -1.91 -20.06
N LEU A 124 -10.76 -1.90 -20.91
CA LEU A 124 -10.00 -0.70 -21.22
C LEU A 124 -10.68 0.08 -22.33
N ASP A 125 -10.89 1.36 -22.07
CA ASP A 125 -11.33 2.29 -23.10
C ASP A 125 -10.27 2.48 -24.19
N LYS A 126 -10.71 2.81 -25.41
CA LYS A 126 -9.80 2.90 -26.58
C LYS A 126 -8.67 3.91 -26.40
N TRP A 127 -8.89 5.00 -25.66
CA TRP A 127 -7.87 6.05 -25.44
C TRP A 127 -6.72 5.62 -24.51
N ILE A 128 -6.91 4.52 -23.76
CA ILE A 128 -5.85 3.93 -22.95
C ILE A 128 -4.77 3.31 -23.84
N LYS A 129 -5.16 2.76 -25.00
CA LYS A 129 -4.25 2.10 -25.94
C LYS A 129 -3.62 3.13 -26.89
N THR A 130 -2.31 3.04 -27.07
CA THR A 130 -1.56 3.80 -28.08
C THR A 130 -1.63 3.10 -29.45
N GLU A 131 -1.22 3.79 -30.51
CA GLU A 131 -1.18 3.21 -31.87
C GLU A 131 -0.24 2.00 -31.99
N ASP A 132 0.81 1.94 -31.18
CA ASP A 132 1.76 0.83 -31.10
C ASP A 132 1.37 -0.27 -30.08
N ASN A 133 0.10 -0.27 -29.64
CA ASN A 133 -0.47 -1.26 -28.73
C ASN A 133 0.21 -1.30 -27.34
N ARG A 134 0.77 -0.17 -26.90
CA ARG A 134 1.11 0.09 -25.50
C ARG A 134 -0.08 0.72 -24.78
N GLU A 135 0.02 0.84 -23.46
CA GLU A 135 -1.11 1.24 -22.62
C GLU A 135 -0.74 2.35 -21.65
N ARG A 136 -1.65 3.31 -21.46
CA ARG A 136 -1.49 4.45 -20.56
C ARG A 136 -2.06 4.17 -19.18
N TYR A 137 -1.25 4.40 -18.15
CA TYR A 137 -1.64 4.19 -16.76
C TYR A 137 -1.18 5.32 -15.85
N SER A 138 -1.88 5.46 -14.73
CA SER A 138 -1.42 6.25 -13.58
C SER A 138 -0.83 5.31 -12.54
N VAL A 139 0.49 5.37 -12.32
CA VAL A 139 1.18 4.53 -11.33
C VAL A 139 1.54 5.37 -10.12
N TYR A 140 1.04 4.96 -8.96
CA TYR A 140 1.29 5.64 -7.70
C TYR A 140 2.24 4.81 -6.83
N PHE A 141 3.21 5.48 -6.21
CA PHE A 141 4.14 4.86 -5.27
C PHE A 141 3.81 5.22 -3.81
N PHE A 142 4.40 4.49 -2.86
CA PHE A 142 4.30 4.81 -1.45
C PHE A 142 5.05 6.12 -1.12
N LYS A 143 4.61 6.83 -0.07
CA LYS A 143 5.14 8.16 0.29
C LYS A 143 6.63 8.16 0.64
N ASP A 144 7.14 7.06 1.17
CA ASP A 144 8.55 6.87 1.53
C ASP A 144 9.41 6.41 0.34
N VAL A 145 8.82 6.26 -0.85
CA VAL A 145 9.53 6.02 -2.10
C VAL A 145 9.88 7.36 -2.75
N SER A 146 11.14 7.55 -3.10
CA SER A 146 11.59 8.75 -3.80
C SER A 146 11.11 8.77 -5.25
N MET A 147 10.92 9.96 -5.82
CA MET A 147 10.57 10.10 -7.24
C MET A 147 11.63 9.47 -8.14
N GLU A 148 12.90 9.57 -7.78
CA GLU A 148 14.01 8.96 -8.53
C GLU A 148 13.91 7.42 -8.55
N THR A 149 13.69 6.78 -7.40
CA THR A 149 13.49 5.33 -7.33
C THR A 149 12.26 4.89 -8.12
N ALA A 150 11.17 5.66 -8.05
CA ALA A 150 9.96 5.39 -8.84
C ALA A 150 10.23 5.45 -10.35
N ARG A 151 10.93 6.50 -10.84
CA ARG A 151 11.37 6.60 -12.24
C ARG A 151 12.20 5.39 -12.66
N GLN A 152 13.19 5.02 -11.86
CA GLN A 152 14.05 3.87 -12.16
C GLN A 152 13.25 2.56 -12.29
N ILE A 153 12.23 2.35 -11.47
CA ILE A 153 11.35 1.18 -11.57
C ILE A 153 10.58 1.19 -12.89
N ILE A 154 9.95 2.32 -13.23
CA ILE A 154 9.18 2.47 -14.47
C ILE A 154 10.09 2.23 -15.70
N THR A 155 11.23 2.93 -15.77
CA THR A 155 12.15 2.82 -16.91
C THR A 155 12.76 1.42 -17.02
N ARG A 156 13.11 0.77 -15.90
CA ARG A 156 13.60 -0.62 -15.90
C ARG A 156 12.60 -1.60 -16.51
N LEU A 157 11.30 -1.33 -16.37
CA LEU A 157 10.22 -2.14 -16.92
C LEU A 157 9.85 -1.74 -18.36
N GLY A 158 10.65 -0.89 -19.02
CA GLY A 158 10.40 -0.42 -20.38
C GLY A 158 9.29 0.64 -20.47
N GLY A 159 8.92 1.24 -19.34
CA GLY A 159 7.94 2.31 -19.29
C GLY A 159 8.50 3.66 -19.73
N GLU A 160 7.63 4.45 -20.36
CA GLU A 160 7.87 5.84 -20.72
C GLU A 160 7.04 6.73 -19.80
N ILE A 161 7.60 7.83 -19.32
CA ILE A 161 6.95 8.74 -18.38
C ILE A 161 6.48 9.97 -19.15
N GLU A 162 5.16 10.12 -19.27
CA GLU A 162 4.51 11.29 -19.90
C GLU A 162 4.34 12.45 -18.91
N GLY A 163 4.23 12.15 -17.61
CA GLY A 163 4.07 13.18 -16.58
C GLY A 163 4.24 12.66 -15.16
N GLU A 164 4.36 13.59 -14.22
CA GLU A 164 4.59 13.28 -12.80
C GLU A 164 3.76 14.16 -11.89
N GLU A 165 3.22 13.57 -10.82
CA GLU A 165 2.52 14.26 -9.75
C GLU A 165 3.26 14.07 -8.42
N ILE A 166 4.04 15.09 -8.06
CA ILE A 166 4.96 15.03 -6.92
C ILE A 166 4.22 14.77 -5.60
N LEU A 167 3.04 15.39 -5.40
CA LEU A 167 2.30 15.33 -4.13
C LEU A 167 1.76 13.92 -3.82
N THR A 168 1.28 13.22 -4.85
CA THR A 168 0.69 11.87 -4.72
C THR A 168 1.69 10.75 -4.98
N ARG A 169 2.92 11.10 -5.42
CA ARG A 169 3.93 10.19 -5.97
C ARG A 169 3.36 9.42 -7.18
N GLY A 170 2.58 10.12 -7.99
CA GLY A 170 1.96 9.60 -9.20
C GLY A 170 2.82 9.81 -10.44
N PHE A 171 2.74 8.87 -11.37
CA PHE A 171 3.39 8.94 -12.68
C PHE A 171 2.36 8.57 -13.75
N PHE A 172 2.21 9.42 -14.75
CA PHE A 172 1.48 9.10 -15.97
C PHE A 172 2.46 8.44 -16.92
N VAL A 173 2.18 7.19 -17.28
CA VAL A 173 3.15 6.34 -17.98
C VAL A 173 2.52 5.63 -19.17
N ILE A 174 3.32 5.43 -20.21
CA ILE A 174 3.03 4.46 -21.26
C ILE A 174 3.84 3.20 -20.96
N LEU A 175 3.16 2.06 -20.93
CA LEU A 175 3.72 0.78 -20.52
C LEU A 175 3.57 -0.26 -21.63
N PRO A 176 4.56 -1.17 -21.81
CA PRO A 176 4.40 -2.32 -22.68
C PRO A 176 3.22 -3.20 -22.24
N PRO A 177 2.55 -3.90 -23.17
CA PRO A 177 1.43 -4.77 -22.83
C PRO A 177 1.87 -5.87 -21.85
N GLY A 178 1.01 -6.15 -20.86
CA GLY A 178 1.26 -7.20 -19.86
C GLY A 178 2.25 -6.83 -18.74
N ILE A 179 2.79 -5.61 -18.70
CA ILE A 179 3.75 -5.23 -17.65
C ILE A 179 3.10 -4.93 -16.30
N CYS A 180 1.78 -4.75 -16.26
CA CYS A 180 1.02 -4.52 -15.02
C CYS A 180 1.28 -5.63 -13.99
N ASP A 181 1.43 -6.89 -14.42
CA ASP A 181 1.80 -8.00 -13.53
C ASP A 181 3.13 -7.77 -12.83
N SER A 182 4.12 -7.24 -13.55
CA SER A 182 5.43 -6.92 -12.95
C SER A 182 5.31 -5.78 -11.94
N LEU A 183 4.55 -4.73 -12.27
CA LEU A 183 4.33 -3.59 -11.36
C LEU A 183 3.55 -3.96 -10.10
N MET A 184 2.53 -4.83 -10.21
CA MET A 184 1.77 -5.30 -9.05
C MET A 184 2.63 -6.09 -8.05
N ASN A 185 3.72 -6.70 -8.52
CA ASN A 185 4.65 -7.43 -7.67
C ASN A 185 5.76 -6.53 -7.07
N GLU A 186 5.86 -5.27 -7.49
CA GLU A 186 6.80 -4.31 -6.91
C GLU A 186 6.26 -3.77 -5.58
N ASP A 187 6.91 -4.14 -4.47
CA ASP A 187 6.49 -3.72 -3.12
C ASP A 187 6.33 -2.20 -2.97
N LYS A 188 7.10 -1.42 -3.72
CA LYS A 188 7.11 0.05 -3.70
C LYS A 188 5.91 0.68 -4.44
N VAL A 189 5.24 -0.06 -5.33
CA VAL A 189 4.07 0.41 -6.09
C VAL A 189 2.84 0.35 -5.20
N LYS A 190 2.23 1.49 -4.92
CA LYS A 190 1.02 1.59 -4.08
C LYS A 190 -0.23 1.19 -4.84
N PHE A 191 -0.40 1.70 -6.07
CA PHE A 191 -1.60 1.47 -6.87
C PHE A 191 -1.35 1.79 -8.35
N ILE A 192 -2.02 1.07 -9.25
CA ILE A 192 -2.04 1.29 -10.70
C ILE A 192 -3.49 1.59 -11.06
N ASP A 193 -3.73 2.77 -11.61
CA ASP A 193 -5.05 3.25 -12.00
C ASP A 193 -5.09 3.54 -13.51
N LEU A 194 -6.29 3.69 -14.04
CA LEU A 194 -6.47 4.17 -15.41
C LEU A 194 -6.00 5.62 -15.50
N THR A 195 -5.34 5.97 -16.60
CA THR A 195 -5.09 7.39 -16.90
C THR A 195 -6.43 8.07 -17.19
N PRO A 196 -6.68 9.27 -16.62
CA PRO A 196 -7.89 10.01 -16.94
C PRO A 196 -8.00 10.26 -18.45
N PRO A 197 -9.21 10.39 -19.01
CA PRO A 197 -9.36 10.74 -20.41
C PRO A 197 -8.61 12.06 -20.70
N PRO A 198 -8.02 12.22 -21.89
CA PRO A 198 -7.39 13.47 -22.27
C PRO A 198 -8.43 14.59 -22.21
N ASP A 199 -8.02 15.79 -21.79
CA ASP A 199 -8.83 16.99 -21.96
C ASP A 199 -9.06 17.17 -23.46
N ILE A 200 -10.28 16.94 -23.92
CA ILE A 200 -10.69 17.26 -25.29
C ILE A 200 -11.06 18.74 -25.25
N PRO A 201 -10.27 19.66 -25.83
CA PRO A 201 -10.73 21.02 -25.98
C PRO A 201 -12.00 21.01 -26.85
N ASP A 202 -13.07 21.62 -26.33
CA ASP A 202 -14.30 21.92 -27.08
C ASP A 202 -13.99 22.74 -28.36
#